data_AF-A0A314UKH2-F1
#
_entry.id   AF-A0A314UKH2-F1
#
_cell.length_a   1.000
_cell.length_b   1.000
_cell.length_c   1.000
_cell.angle_alpha   90.00
_cell.angle_beta   90.00
_cell.angle_gamma   90.00
#
_symmetry.space_group_name_H-M   'P 1'
#
loop_
_entity.id
_entity.type
_entity.pdbx_description
1 polymer ?
#
loop_
_entity_poly.entity_id
_entity_poly.type
_entity_poly.pdbx_seq_one_letter_code
_entity_poly.pdbx_strand_id
1 'polypeptide(L)'
;MDDRQSLFQPLIHGKPTIPPSTNKHYVHHASHKSGTINILVRFLSVFFIGLLALYANREASKGFDITVINDIKDSVAGRRFHLFYVSNDKATRIILDTSNFVEHLLYPEAHAQPKKHINHVVLRLSSLNSTSDNIGVVVHHSPSK
;
A
#
# COMPACT_ATOMS: atom_id res chain seq x y z
N MET A 1 0.93 -34.76 -59.25
CA MET A 1 -0.22 -34.33 -60.07
C MET A 1 -1.43 -34.96 -59.41
N ASP A 2 -2.19 -34.11 -58.71
CA ASP A 2 -3.64 -34.15 -58.47
C ASP A 2 -4.24 -35.42 -57.83
N ASP A 3 -5.25 -35.39 -56.95
CA ASP A 3 -5.84 -34.38 -56.10
C ASP A 3 -6.77 -35.15 -55.13
N ARG A 4 -6.65 -34.83 -53.85
CA ARG A 4 -7.74 -34.52 -52.90
C ARG A 4 -9.12 -35.21 -53.02
N GLN A 5 -9.53 -35.71 -51.83
CA GLN A 5 -10.86 -35.53 -51.20
C GLN A 5 -12.02 -36.46 -51.59
N SER A 6 -12.27 -37.43 -50.71
CA SER A 6 -13.64 -37.75 -50.27
C SER A 6 -13.59 -38.42 -48.89
N LEU A 7 -13.22 -37.64 -47.87
CA LEU A 7 -13.73 -37.83 -46.52
C LEU A 7 -15.16 -37.27 -46.51
N PHE A 8 -16.05 -37.85 -45.70
CA PHE A 8 -17.48 -37.52 -45.53
C PHE A 8 -18.48 -38.34 -46.36
N GLN A 9 -18.68 -39.60 -45.94
CA GLN A 9 -19.99 -40.22 -46.08
C GLN A 9 -20.48 -40.69 -44.71
N PRO A 10 -21.45 -40.00 -44.07
CA PRO A 10 -22.04 -40.46 -42.83
C PRO A 10 -23.09 -41.53 -43.12
N LEU A 11 -22.92 -42.72 -42.53
CA LEU A 11 -23.92 -43.80 -42.51
C LEU A 11 -25.09 -43.39 -41.61
N ILE A 12 -26.16 -42.85 -42.18
CA ILE A 12 -27.44 -42.65 -41.49
C ILE A 12 -28.31 -43.89 -41.75
N HIS A 13 -28.35 -44.83 -40.81
CA HIS A 13 -29.54 -45.67 -40.57
C HIS A 13 -29.47 -46.36 -39.20
N GLY A 14 -29.99 -45.69 -38.18
CA GLY A 14 -30.29 -46.28 -36.88
C GLY A 14 -31.69 -45.82 -36.46
N LYS A 15 -32.67 -46.70 -36.65
CA LYS A 15 -34.07 -46.48 -36.25
C LYS A 15 -34.16 -46.47 -34.72
N PRO A 16 -34.67 -45.42 -34.05
CA PRO A 16 -34.80 -45.44 -32.61
C PRO A 16 -36.06 -46.22 -32.21
N THR A 17 -35.85 -47.36 -31.54
CA THR A 17 -36.90 -48.03 -30.74
C THR A 17 -37.08 -47.22 -29.46
N ILE A 18 -38.26 -46.65 -29.27
CA ILE A 18 -38.65 -45.85 -28.11
C ILE A 18 -39.18 -46.80 -27.02
N PRO A 19 -38.52 -46.97 -25.86
CA PRO A 19 -39.19 -47.41 -24.64
C PRO A 19 -39.92 -46.20 -23.99
N PRO A 20 -41.15 -46.37 -23.46
CA PRO A 20 -41.80 -45.32 -22.69
C PRO A 20 -41.25 -45.30 -21.25
N SER A 21 -41.44 -44.15 -20.59
CA SER A 21 -41.17 -43.87 -19.16
C SER A 21 -39.69 -43.57 -18.83
N THR A 22 -39.34 -42.54 -18.06
CA THR A 22 -40.12 -41.60 -17.25
C THR A 22 -39.31 -40.30 -17.23
N ASN A 23 -39.89 -39.19 -17.70
CA ASN A 23 -39.26 -37.87 -17.58
C ASN A 23 -39.26 -37.47 -16.10
N LYS A 24 -38.18 -37.80 -15.38
CA LYS A 24 -37.81 -37.04 -14.18
C LYS A 24 -36.86 -35.94 -14.62
N HIS A 25 -37.46 -34.85 -15.10
CA HIS A 25 -36.75 -33.60 -15.29
C HIS A 25 -36.44 -33.04 -13.90
N TYR A 26 -35.34 -33.49 -13.30
CA TYR A 26 -34.75 -32.78 -12.17
C TYR A 26 -34.19 -31.49 -12.73
N VAL A 27 -35.01 -30.45 -12.76
CA VAL A 27 -34.54 -29.08 -12.98
C VAL A 27 -33.59 -28.80 -11.83
N HIS A 28 -32.29 -28.85 -12.12
CA HIS A 28 -31.25 -28.50 -11.16
C HIS A 28 -31.32 -26.98 -10.98
N HIS A 29 -32.21 -26.52 -10.09
CA HIS A 29 -32.28 -25.13 -9.64
C HIS A 29 -31.10 -24.82 -8.72
N ALA A 30 -29.88 -24.94 -9.25
CA ALA A 30 -28.66 -24.61 -8.54
C ALA A 30 -27.88 -23.54 -9.31
N SER A 31 -28.50 -22.41 -9.65
CA SER A 31 -27.73 -21.35 -10.32
C SER A 31 -28.26 -19.92 -10.19
N HIS A 32 -28.89 -19.55 -9.08
CA HIS A 32 -29.07 -18.14 -8.71
C HIS A 32 -28.27 -17.70 -7.48
N LYS A 33 -27.77 -18.66 -6.68
CA LYS A 33 -27.01 -18.37 -5.45
C LYS A 33 -25.51 -18.16 -5.73
N SER A 34 -24.92 -18.89 -6.68
CA SER A 34 -23.48 -18.86 -6.95
C SER A 34 -23.00 -17.50 -7.50
N GLY A 35 -23.72 -16.91 -8.47
CA GLY A 35 -23.39 -15.59 -9.03
C GLY A 35 -23.50 -14.45 -8.00
N THR A 36 -24.53 -14.50 -7.15
CA THR A 36 -24.79 -13.50 -6.09
C THR A 36 -23.74 -13.55 -4.98
N ILE A 37 -23.23 -14.73 -4.64
CA ILE A 37 -22.14 -14.87 -3.65
C ILE A 37 -20.83 -14.29 -4.21
N ASN A 38 -20.52 -14.56 -5.48
CA ASN A 38 -19.28 -14.05 -6.09
C ASN A 38 -19.24 -12.51 -6.14
N ILE A 39 -20.36 -11.87 -6.48
CA ILE A 39 -20.43 -10.41 -6.48
C ILE A 39 -20.38 -9.83 -5.06
N LEU A 40 -21.03 -10.48 -4.09
CA LEU A 40 -20.97 -10.08 -2.69
C LEU A 40 -19.55 -10.17 -2.13
N VAL A 41 -18.81 -11.24 -2.44
CA VAL A 41 -17.41 -11.41 -2.04
C VAL A 41 -16.52 -10.31 -2.63
N ARG A 42 -16.75 -9.90 -3.87
CA ARG A 42 -16.02 -8.77 -4.48
C ARG A 42 -16.29 -7.46 -3.75
N PHE A 43 -17.55 -7.15 -3.47
CA PHE A 43 -17.89 -5.94 -2.71
C PHE A 43 -17.31 -5.97 -1.30
N LEU A 44 -17.40 -7.11 -0.63
CA LEU A 44 -16.84 -7.30 0.70
C LEU A 44 -15.32 -7.16 0.68
N SER A 45 -14.64 -7.70 -0.34
CA SER A 45 -13.19 -7.55 -0.53
C SER A 45 -12.79 -6.09 -0.74
N VAL A 46 -13.47 -5.36 -1.63
CA VAL A 46 -13.22 -3.93 -1.85
C VAL A 46 -13.48 -3.13 -0.57
N PHE A 47 -14.55 -3.45 0.16
CA PHE A 47 -14.87 -2.83 1.43
C PHE A 47 -13.78 -3.09 2.48
N PHE A 48 -13.30 -4.33 2.62
CA PHE A 48 -12.20 -4.67 3.52
C PHE A 48 -10.91 -3.95 3.13
N ILE A 49 -10.57 -3.86 1.84
CA ILE A 49 -9.42 -3.09 1.37
C ILE A 49 -9.58 -1.61 1.75
N GLY A 50 -10.79 -1.05 1.61
CA GLY A 50 -11.10 0.31 2.04
C GLY A 50 -10.92 0.52 3.55
N LEU A 51 -11.37 -0.43 4.38
CA LEU A 51 -11.17 -0.37 5.83
C LEU A 51 -9.68 -0.45 6.21
N LEU A 52 -8.92 -1.32 5.55
CA LEU A 52 -7.46 -1.42 5.77
C LEU A 52 -6.74 -0.14 5.35
N ALA A 53 -7.12 0.46 4.22
CA ALA A 53 -6.57 1.74 3.76
C ALA A 53 -6.89 2.87 4.74
N LEU A 54 -8.12 2.94 5.24
CA LEU A 54 -8.53 3.93 6.25
C LEU A 54 -7.75 3.75 7.56
N TYR A 55 -7.60 2.51 8.02
CA TYR A 55 -6.83 2.19 9.21
C TYR A 55 -5.36 2.57 9.05
N ALA A 56 -4.73 2.18 7.93
CA ALA A 56 -3.35 2.51 7.63
C ALA A 56 -3.14 4.03 7.57
N ASN A 57 -4.06 4.77 6.95
CA ASN A 57 -3.99 6.24 6.90
C ASN A 57 -4.14 6.87 8.29
N ARG A 58 -5.03 6.34 9.13
CA ARG A 58 -5.20 6.78 10.52
C ARG A 58 -3.97 6.48 11.39
N GLU A 59 -3.35 5.31 11.23
CA GLU A 59 -2.11 5.00 11.95
C GLU A 59 -0.95 5.87 11.44
N ALA A 60 -0.87 6.12 10.12
CA ALA A 60 0.11 7.04 9.55
C ALA A 60 -0.07 8.48 10.07
N SER A 61 -1.32 8.93 10.32
CA SER A 61 -1.59 10.28 10.84
C SER A 61 -1.23 10.48 12.31
N LYS A 62 -0.94 9.41 13.07
CA LYS A 62 -0.44 9.52 14.45
C LYS A 62 1.07 9.72 14.52
N GLY A 63 1.77 9.60 13.40
CA GLY A 63 3.18 9.93 13.31
C GLY A 63 3.44 11.42 13.52
N PHE A 64 4.71 11.78 13.62
CA PHE A 64 5.13 13.17 13.55
C PHE A 64 5.40 13.56 12.10
N ASP A 65 5.07 14.79 11.75
CA ASP A 65 5.31 15.33 10.42
C ASP A 65 6.81 15.58 10.21
N ILE A 66 7.32 15.29 9.00
CA ILE A 66 8.74 15.43 8.66
C ILE A 66 8.86 16.31 7.44
N THR A 67 9.48 17.48 7.61
CA THR A 67 9.78 18.39 6.50
C THR A 67 11.26 18.35 6.17
N VAL A 68 11.60 18.03 4.92
CA VAL A 68 12.99 18.02 4.44
C VAL A 68 13.24 19.22 3.53
N ILE A 69 14.13 20.11 3.96
CA ILE A 69 14.50 21.36 3.27
C ILE A 69 15.89 21.19 2.68
N ASN A 70 16.06 21.61 1.42
CA ASN A 70 17.35 21.64 0.74
C ASN A 70 17.66 23.06 0.28
N ASP A 71 18.40 23.81 1.09
CA ASP A 71 18.75 25.21 0.76
C ASP A 71 19.78 25.30 -0.36
N ILE A 72 20.56 24.23 -0.58
CA ILE A 72 21.64 24.19 -1.58
C ILE A 72 21.25 23.43 -2.84
N LYS A 73 19.96 23.40 -3.18
CA LYS A 73 19.41 22.63 -4.30
C LYS A 73 20.14 22.84 -5.64
N ASP A 74 20.72 24.02 -5.84
CA ASP A 74 21.41 24.39 -7.08
C ASP A 74 22.84 23.83 -7.16
N SER A 75 23.42 23.42 -6.03
CA SER A 75 24.73 22.78 -5.96
C SER A 75 24.68 21.30 -6.36
N VAL A 76 25.82 20.73 -6.77
CA VAL A 76 25.94 19.29 -7.06
C VAL A 76 25.57 18.44 -5.84
N ALA A 77 25.99 18.85 -4.64
CA ALA A 77 25.66 18.16 -3.40
C ALA A 77 24.15 18.23 -3.09
N GLY A 78 23.53 19.40 -3.26
CA GLY A 78 22.10 19.56 -3.07
C GLY A 78 21.27 18.77 -4.08
N ARG A 79 21.68 18.70 -5.35
CA ARG A 79 21.02 17.84 -6.35
C ARG A 79 21.08 16.36 -5.95
N ARG A 80 22.25 15.88 -5.51
CA ARG A 80 22.42 14.50 -5.02
C ARG A 80 21.58 14.23 -3.78
N PHE A 81 21.58 15.15 -2.82
CA PHE A 81 20.73 15.04 -1.63
C PHE A 81 19.25 14.96 -2.00
N HIS A 82 18.79 15.85 -2.89
CA HIS A 82 17.41 15.82 -3.33
C HIS A 82 17.05 14.47 -3.96
N LEU A 83 17.87 13.99 -4.90
CA LEU A 83 17.63 12.74 -5.61
C LEU A 83 17.65 11.51 -4.69
N PHE A 84 18.64 11.40 -3.82
CA PHE A 84 18.86 10.18 -3.01
C PHE A 84 18.10 10.18 -1.67
N TYR A 85 17.81 11.36 -1.12
CA TYR A 85 17.24 11.48 0.22
C TYR A 85 15.83 12.04 0.24
N VAL A 86 15.51 13.01 -0.62
CA VAL A 86 14.17 13.62 -0.67
C VAL A 86 13.24 12.84 -1.60
N SER A 87 13.62 12.67 -2.87
CA SER A 87 12.77 12.05 -3.89
C SER A 87 12.45 10.57 -3.63
N ASN A 88 13.29 9.87 -2.87
CA ASN A 88 13.11 8.46 -2.53
C ASN A 88 12.68 8.25 -1.05
N ASP A 89 12.21 9.30 -0.37
CA ASP A 89 11.74 9.24 1.03
C ASP A 89 12.77 8.69 2.05
N LYS A 90 14.04 8.60 1.65
CA LYS A 90 15.11 7.99 2.45
C LYS A 90 15.44 8.86 3.66
N ALA A 91 15.37 10.18 3.54
CA ALA A 91 15.50 11.09 4.68
C ALA A 91 14.45 10.80 5.75
N THR A 92 13.19 10.67 5.35
CA THR A 92 12.06 10.36 6.23
C THR A 92 12.29 9.04 6.97
N ARG A 93 12.67 7.98 6.25
CA ARG A 93 12.97 6.66 6.85
C ARG A 93 14.09 6.74 7.87
N ILE A 94 15.20 7.40 7.54
CA ILE A 94 16.33 7.56 8.47
C ILE A 94 15.87 8.29 9.74
N ILE A 95 15.10 9.36 9.62
CA ILE A 95 14.59 10.12 10.77
C ILE A 95 13.66 9.25 11.61
N LEU A 96 12.76 8.50 10.99
CA LEU A 96 11.83 7.61 11.68
C LEU A 96 12.58 6.50 12.44
N ASP A 97 13.52 5.83 11.79
CA ASP A 97 14.33 4.77 12.41
C ASP A 97 15.17 5.33 13.57
N THR A 98 15.77 6.50 13.36
CA THR A 98 16.57 7.17 14.40
C THR A 98 15.70 7.64 15.56
N SER A 99 14.45 8.03 15.32
CA SER A 99 13.54 8.48 16.37
C SER A 99 13.27 7.39 17.41
N ASN A 100 13.12 6.14 16.96
CA ASN A 100 12.95 4.99 17.85
C ASN A 100 14.20 4.77 18.71
N PHE A 101 15.38 4.86 18.09
CA PHE A 101 16.65 4.75 18.82
C PHE A 101 16.82 5.86 19.86
N VAL A 102 16.59 7.12 19.47
CA VAL A 102 16.70 8.27 20.37
C VAL A 102 15.67 8.21 21.49
N GLU A 103 14.46 7.72 21.21
CA GLU A 103 13.44 7.50 22.23
C GLU A 103 13.90 6.52 23.31
N HIS A 104 14.44 5.36 22.92
CA HIS A 104 14.98 4.38 23.87
C HIS A 104 16.19 4.92 24.65
N LEU A 105 16.99 5.79 24.03
CA LEU A 105 18.14 6.42 24.68
C LEU A 105 17.72 7.48 25.71
N LEU A 106 16.74 8.32 25.39
CA LEU A 106 16.28 9.41 26.24
C LEU A 106 15.29 8.97 27.31
N TYR A 107 14.53 7.91 27.05
CA TYR A 107 13.50 7.37 27.95
C TYR A 107 13.71 5.85 28.15
N PRO A 108 14.80 5.44 28.83
CA PRO A 108 15.10 4.02 29.05
C PRO A 108 14.08 3.32 29.97
N GLU A 109 13.43 4.09 30.85
CA GLU A 109 12.44 3.59 31.80
C GLU A 109 11.06 4.20 31.50
N ALA A 110 10.10 3.37 31.09
CA ALA A 110 8.76 3.77 30.63
C ALA A 110 7.91 4.51 31.69
N HIS A 111 8.40 4.62 32.93
CA HIS A 111 7.65 5.12 34.08
C HIS A 111 8.32 6.30 34.81
N ALA A 112 9.54 6.68 34.46
CA ALA A 112 10.30 7.68 35.23
C ALA A 112 9.98 9.13 34.86
N GLN A 113 9.60 9.39 33.61
CA GLN A 113 9.37 10.75 33.07
C GLN A 113 8.23 10.70 32.03
N PRO A 114 7.33 11.70 31.98
CA PRO A 114 6.37 11.81 30.89
C PRO A 114 7.11 12.04 29.57
N LYS A 115 6.88 11.14 28.60
CA LYS A 115 7.45 11.25 27.25
C LYS A 115 6.99 12.55 26.60
N LYS A 116 7.94 13.34 26.08
CA LYS A 116 7.61 14.55 25.34
C LYS A 116 7.04 14.16 23.98
N HIS A 117 5.84 14.64 23.66
CA HIS A 117 5.22 14.43 22.35
C HIS A 117 5.84 15.40 21.33
N ILE A 118 6.44 14.86 20.27
CA ILE A 118 7.02 15.63 19.16
C ILE A 118 6.04 15.52 17.98
N ASN A 119 5.53 16.66 17.50
CA ASN A 119 4.56 16.69 16.39
C ASN A 119 5.22 16.85 15.02
N HIS A 120 6.39 17.49 14.97
CA HIS A 120 7.01 17.93 13.72
C HIS A 120 8.52 17.97 13.85
N VAL A 121 9.20 17.49 12.80
CA VAL A 121 10.66 17.48 12.67
C VAL A 121 11.05 18.11 11.34
N VAL A 122 12.01 19.04 11.38
CA VAL A 122 12.57 19.66 10.18
C VAL A 122 14.00 19.18 9.99
N LEU A 123 14.27 18.53 8.86
CA LEU A 123 15.63 18.22 8.40
C LEU A 123 16.02 19.25 7.34
N ARG A 124 17.12 19.96 7.54
CA ARG A 124 17.56 21.02 6.63
C ARG A 124 19.00 20.78 6.16
N LEU A 125 19.19 20.70 4.84
CA LEU A 125 20.51 20.75 4.23
C LEU A 125 20.88 22.20 3.90
N SER A 126 21.88 22.72 4.59
CA SER A 126 22.35 24.11 4.47
C SER A 126 23.78 24.18 3.91
N SER A 127 24.10 25.30 3.25
CA SER A 127 25.45 25.59 2.71
C SER A 127 26.41 26.14 3.77
N LEU A 128 25.87 26.57 4.91
CA LEU A 128 26.61 27.29 5.92
C LEU A 128 27.62 26.35 6.60
N ASN A 129 28.89 26.74 6.51
CA ASN A 129 29.93 26.31 7.44
C ASN A 129 29.38 26.51 8.85
N SER A 130 29.18 25.42 9.59
CA SER A 130 28.76 25.48 10.98
C SER A 130 29.89 26.11 11.80
N THR A 131 30.02 27.44 11.77
CA THR A 131 30.82 28.18 12.75
C THR A 131 30.03 28.24 14.05
N SER A 132 29.85 27.06 14.64
CA SER A 132 29.63 26.75 16.04
C SER A 132 29.33 25.26 16.07
N ASP A 133 30.06 24.51 16.89
CA ASP A 133 30.04 23.05 17.06
C ASP A 133 28.71 22.46 17.56
N ASN A 134 27.58 23.07 17.23
CA ASN A 134 26.26 22.67 17.69
C ASN A 134 25.39 22.35 16.48
N ILE A 135 25.16 21.05 16.24
CA ILE A 135 24.08 20.59 15.38
C ILE A 135 22.76 21.02 16.04
N GLY A 136 22.26 22.20 15.67
CA GLY A 136 21.02 22.74 16.19
C GLY A 136 19.81 22.15 15.45
N VAL A 137 19.09 21.23 16.09
CA VAL A 137 17.74 20.84 15.66
C VAL A 137 16.77 21.93 16.11
N VAL A 138 16.27 22.73 15.17
CA VAL A 138 15.27 23.76 15.46
C VAL A 138 13.88 23.10 15.47
N VAL A 139 13.32 22.90 16.66
CA VAL A 139 11.93 22.45 16.82
C VAL A 139 11.03 23.69 16.82
N HIS A 140 10.28 23.91 15.74
CA HIS A 140 9.25 24.94 15.71
C HIS A 140 7.99 24.44 16.45
N HIS A 141 7.64 25.11 17.55
CA HIS A 141 6.39 24.88 18.27
C HIS A 141 5.33 25.84 17.71
N SER A 142 4.30 25.29 17.04
CA SER A 142 3.08 26.04 16.77
C SER A 142 2.11 25.81 17.94
N PRO A 143 1.72 26.85 18.70
CA PRO A 143 0.71 26.69 19.73
C PRO A 143 -0.64 26.37 19.07
N SER A 144 -1.31 25.32 19.57
CA SER A 144 -2.72 25.07 19.28
C SER A 144 -3.53 26.22 19.88
N LYS A 145 -4.45 26.79 19.09
CA LYS A 145 -5.59 27.55 19.62
C LYS A 145 -6.57 26.60 20.30
#